data_AF-A0A8S3DND7-F1
#
_entry.id   AF-A0A8S3DND7-F1
#
_cell.length_a   1.000
_cell.length_b   1.000
_cell.length_c   1.000
_cell.angle_alpha   90.00
_cell.angle_beta   90.00
_cell.angle_gamma   90.00
#
_symmetry.space_group_name_H-M   'P 1'
#
loop_
_entity.id
_entity.type
_entity.pdbx_description
1 polymer ?
#
loop_
_entity_poly.entity_id
_entity_poly.type
_entity_poly.pdbx_seq_one_letter_code
_entity_poly.pdbx_strand_id
1 'polypeptide(L)' 'MRTICYWFNMKKDIHDYIRSCEKCAKFNIRRTAPPGHSHPIEYPQGPLELISMDFWGPTPQYSINGN' A
#
# COMPACT_ATOMS: atom_id res chain seq x y z
N MET A 1 -4.97 -5.79 34.67
CA MET A 1 -5.60 -4.60 34.07
C MET A 1 -6.80 -4.27 34.95
N ARG A 2 -6.69 -3.18 35.73
CA ARG A 2 -7.65 -2.83 36.79
C ARG A 2 -9.05 -2.60 36.21
N THR A 3 -10.03 -3.29 36.76
CA THR A 3 -11.48 -3.25 36.47
C THR A 3 -12.11 -1.96 36.98
N ILE A 4 -11.89 -0.83 36.30
CA ILE A 4 -12.41 0.48 36.76
C ILE A 4 -13.70 0.86 36.02
N CYS A 5 -13.88 0.43 34.77
CA CYS A 5 -15.09 0.69 33.99
C CYS A 5 -15.46 -0.52 33.11
N TYR A 6 -16.76 -0.77 32.98
CA TYR A 6 -17.33 -1.74 32.05
C TYR A 6 -18.64 -1.17 31.50
N TRP A 7 -18.89 -1.37 30.22
CA TRP A 7 -20.18 -1.09 29.59
C TRP A 7 -20.47 -2.13 28.51
N PHE A 8 -21.74 -2.24 28.13
CA PHE A 8 -22.17 -3.15 27.07
C PHE A 8 -21.47 -2.79 25.75
N ASN A 9 -20.92 -3.79 25.04
CA ASN A 9 -20.17 -3.60 23.79
C ASN A 9 -18.84 -2.82 23.89
N MET A 10 -18.27 -2.61 25.07
CA MET A 10 -16.99 -1.89 25.26
C MET A 10 -15.88 -2.26 24.27
N LYS A 11 -15.66 -3.55 24.01
CA LYS A 11 -14.63 -3.99 23.03
C LYS A 11 -14.93 -3.51 21.61
N LYS A 12 -16.20 -3.53 21.21
CA LYS A 12 -16.64 -3.09 19.89
C LYS A 12 -16.43 -1.58 19.75
N ASP A 13 -16.84 -0.81 20.75
CA ASP A 13 -16.71 0.65 20.73
C ASP A 13 -15.24 1.09 20.67
N ILE A 14 -14.38 0.44 21.45
CA ILE A 14 -12.93 0.66 21.39
C ILE A 14 -12.37 0.33 20.00
N HIS A 15 -12.79 -0.79 19.42
CA HIS A 15 -12.35 -1.20 18.10
C HIS A 15 -12.79 -0.21 17.01
N ASP A 16 -14.04 0.23 17.04
CA ASP A 16 -14.60 1.20 16.09
C ASP A 16 -13.92 2.57 16.24
N TYR A 17 -13.63 3.00 17.47
CA TYR A 17 -12.83 4.20 17.73
C TYR A 17 -11.43 4.10 17.11
N ILE A 18 -10.69 3.01 17.40
CA ILE A 18 -9.35 2.80 16.84
C ILE A 18 -9.39 2.80 15.30
N ARG A 19 -10.43 2.21 14.70
CA ARG A 19 -10.63 2.15 13.25
C ARG A 19 -10.89 3.52 12.63
N SER A 20 -11.59 4.40 13.33
CA SER A 20 -11.85 5.79 12.90
C SER A 20 -10.64 6.73 13.07
N CYS A 21 -9.63 6.33 13.86
CA CYS A 21 -8.48 7.19 14.13
C CYS A 21 -7.49 7.21 12.95
N GLU A 22 -7.41 8.36 12.26
CA GLU A 22 -6.49 8.53 11.13
C GLU A 22 -5.02 8.29 11.50
N LYS A 23 -4.60 8.76 12.68
CA LYS A 23 -3.20 8.60 13.14
C LYS A 23 -2.88 7.12 13.32
N CYS A 24 -3.78 6.37 13.96
CA CYS A 24 -3.61 4.92 14.12
C CYS A 24 -3.59 4.22 12.76
N ALA A 25 -4.47 4.59 11.83
CA ALA A 25 -4.52 4.00 10.50
C ALA A 25 -3.26 4.28 9.66
N LYS A 26 -2.64 5.46 9.82
CA LYS A 26 -1.45 5.89 9.08
C LYS A 26 -0.14 5.32 9.65
N PHE A 27 -0.01 5.29 10.98
CA PHE A 27 1.28 5.01 11.63
C PHE A 27 1.39 3.61 12.23
N ASN A 28 0.27 2.92 12.51
CA ASN A 28 0.35 1.56 13.02
C ASN A 28 0.71 0.57 11.91
N ILE A 29 1.57 -0.38 12.24
CA ILE A 29 1.93 -1.48 11.35
C ILE A 29 0.68 -2.31 11.04
N ARG A 30 0.37 -2.50 9.76
CA ARG A 30 -0.64 -3.46 9.31
C ARG A 30 -0.13 -4.88 9.56
N ARG A 31 -0.86 -5.65 10.37
CA ARG A 31 -0.57 -7.07 10.66
C ARG A 31 -1.44 -8.04 9.86
N THR A 32 -2.14 -7.53 8.85
CA THR A 32 -2.90 -8.36 7.91
C THR A 32 -1.96 -9.10 6.99
N ALA A 33 -2.38 -10.26 6.48
CA ALA A 33 -1.65 -10.94 5.43
C ALA A 33 -1.38 -9.98 4.26
N PRO A 34 -0.22 -10.08 3.60
CA PRO A 34 0.01 -9.32 2.39
C PRO A 34 -1.09 -9.63 1.36
N PRO A 35 -1.41 -8.69 0.47
CA PRO A 35 -2.26 -8.97 -0.68
C PRO A 35 -1.77 -10.24 -1.39
N GLY A 36 -2.70 -11.03 -1.92
CA GLY A 36 -2.37 -12.23 -2.69
C GLY A 36 -1.53 -11.92 -3.93
N HIS A 37 -1.19 -12.96 -4.69
CA HIS A 37 -0.46 -12.79 -5.95
C HIS A 37 -1.20 -11.86 -6.91
N SER A 38 -0.45 -10.97 -7.57
CA SER A 38 -0.98 -10.20 -8.69
C SER A 38 -1.56 -11.16 -9.73
N HIS A 39 -2.81 -10.93 -10.11
CA HIS A 39 -3.41 -11.68 -11.20
C HIS A 39 -2.67 -11.31 -12.50
N PRO A 40 -2.22 -12.30 -13.29
CA PRO A 40 -1.60 -12.01 -14.56
C PRO A 40 -2.62 -11.34 -15.49
N ILE A 41 -2.15 -10.36 -16.25
CA ILE A 41 -2.86 -9.88 -17.44
C ILE A 41 -2.89 -10.99 -18.49
N GLU A 42 -3.95 -11.03 -19.29
CA GLU A 42 -4.06 -11.99 -20.40
C GLU A 42 -2.89 -11.80 -21.37
N TYR A 43 -2.40 -12.91 -21.92
CA TYR A 43 -1.27 -12.88 -22.83
C TYR A 43 -1.69 -12.20 -24.15
N PRO A 44 -0.94 -11.21 -24.65
CA PRO A 44 -1.23 -10.59 -25.94
C PRO A 44 -1.09 -11.63 -27.06
N GLN A 45 -2.10 -11.74 -27.93
CA GLN A 45 -2.15 -12.65 -29.07
C GLN A 45 -1.46 -12.09 -30.32
N GLY A 46 -1.13 -10.80 -30.31
CA GLY A 46 -0.58 -10.09 -31.45
C GLY A 46 0.47 -9.03 -31.08
N PRO A 47 1.27 -8.59 -32.05
CA PRO A 47 2.23 -7.51 -31.84
C PRO A 47 1.53 -6.23 -31.37
N LEU A 48 2.18 -5.50 -30.45
CA LEU A 48 1.74 -4.19 -29.94
C LEU A 48 0.42 -4.17 -29.16
N GLU A 49 -0.15 -5.32 -28.79
CA GLU A 49 -1.38 -5.38 -27.98
C GLU A 49 -1.16 -5.01 -26.51
N LEU A 50 0.08 -5.15 -26.01
CA LEU A 50 0.47 -4.74 -24.68
C LEU A 50 1.83 -4.05 -24.73
N ILE A 51 1.86 -2.78 -24.34
CA ILE A 51 3.08 -1.98 -24.26
C ILE A 51 3.19 -1.48 -22.81
N SER A 52 4.29 -1.85 -22.15
CA SER A 52 4.67 -1.32 -20.84
C SER A 52 5.88 -0.43 -21.00
N MET A 53 5.86 0.73 -20.35
CA MET A 53 6.96 1.69 -20.33
C MET A 53 7.16 2.14 -18.90
N ASP A 54 8.43 2.31 -18.51
CA ASP A 54 8.81 2.86 -17.22
C ASP A 54 9.94 3.87 -17.41
N PHE A 55 10.08 4.80 -16.48
CA PHE A 55 11.17 5.76 -16.48
C PHE A 55 12.41 5.14 -15.84
N TRP A 56 13.54 5.26 -16.53
CA TRP A 56 14.84 4.94 -15.96
C TRP A 56 15.50 6.23 -15.43
N GLY A 57 15.85 6.28 -14.13
CA GLY A 57 16.56 7.43 -13.58
C GLY A 57 16.76 7.43 -12.06
N PRO A 58 17.51 8.41 -11.53
CA PRO A 58 18.12 9.55 -12.23
C PRO A 58 19.37 9.15 -13.05
N THR A 59 19.52 9.70 -14.26
CA THR A 59 20.68 9.48 -15.11
C THR A 59 21.73 10.58 -14.93
N PRO A 60 23.03 10.28 -15.02
CA PRO A 60 24.05 11.32 -15.07
C PRO A 60 23.82 12.24 -16.27
N GLN A 61 24.13 13.53 -16.11
CA GLN A 61 24.12 14.48 -17.22
C GLN A 61 25.16 14.04 -18.25
N TYR A 62 24.75 13.85 -19.50
CA TYR A 62 25.70 13.66 -20.58
C TYR A 62 26.46 14.98 -20.81
N SER A 63 27.76 14.89 -21.08
CA SER A 63 28.54 16.06 -21.46
C SER A 63 27.93 16.68 -22.72
N ILE A 64 27.44 17.91 -22.63
CA ILE A 64 27.03 18.72 -23.79
C ILE A 64 28.21 19.17 -24.64
N ASN A 65 29.44 18.95 -24.16
CA ASN A 65 30.67 19.20 -24.88
C ASN A 65 31.24 17.84 -25.30
N GLY A 66 30.78 17.35 -26.46
CA GLY A 66 31.49 16.30 -27.19
C GLY A 66 32.84 16.86 -27.64
N ASN A 67 33.90 16.09 -27.43
CA ASN A 67 35.21 16.35 -28.05
C ASN A 67 35.18 15.83 -29.49
#